data_AF-A0A961GLK1-F1
#
_entry.id   AF-A0A961GLK1-F1
#
_cell.length_a   1.000
_cell.length_b   1.000
_cell.length_c   1.000
_cell.angle_alpha   90.00
_cell.angle_beta   90.00
_cell.angle_gamma   90.00
#
_symmetry.space_group_name_H-M   'P 1'
#
loop_
_entity.id
_entity.type
_entity.pdbx_description
1 polymer ?
#
loop_
_entity_poly.entity_id
_entity_poly.type
_entity_poly.pdbx_seq_one_letter_code
_entity_poly.pdbx_strand_id
1 'polypeptide(L)' 'VATQMTAGIDGGGVAGVDGMLSADAVADAAWAGLAEDRFLILPHPQVADYARRRAEDHDRWIRGMQRLQSRFGDLT' A
#
# COMPACT_ATOMS: atom_id res chain seq x y z
N VAL A 1 -3.57 4.68 3.07
CA VAL A 1 -4.65 5.39 3.79
C VAL A 1 -4.33 6.86 3.71
N ALA A 2 -5.30 7.70 3.34
CA ALA A 2 -5.12 9.15 3.31
C ALA A 2 -4.85 9.65 4.74
N THR A 3 -3.59 9.97 5.01
CA THR A 3 -3.13 10.49 6.31
C THR A 3 -2.38 11.79 6.09
N GLN A 4 -2.06 12.50 7.18
CA GLN A 4 -1.24 13.71 7.11
C GLN A 4 0.16 13.45 6.53
N MET A 5 0.69 12.23 6.65
CA MET A 5 1.99 11.84 6.06
C MET A 5 1.99 11.91 4.52
N THR A 6 0.83 11.77 3.89
CA THR A 6 0.69 11.84 2.42
C THR A 6 0.01 13.13 1.98
N ALA A 7 -0.26 14.05 2.89
CA ALA A 7 -0.90 15.33 2.57
C ALA A 7 0.04 16.20 1.74
N GLY A 8 -0.47 16.79 0.66
CA GLY A 8 0.31 17.64 -0.24
C GLY A 8 1.20 16.89 -1.24
N ILE A 9 1.24 15.54 -1.19
CA ILE A 9 1.90 14.72 -2.21
C ILE A 9 0.87 14.39 -3.28
N ASP A 10 1.10 14.84 -4.52
CA ASP A 10 0.15 14.58 -5.61
C ASP A 10 -0.01 13.07 -5.82
N GLY A 11 -1.27 12.62 -5.89
CA GLY A 11 -1.63 11.20 -5.92
C GLY A 11 -1.13 10.34 -4.75
N GLY A 12 -0.54 10.90 -3.68
CA GLY A 12 0.04 10.15 -2.55
C GLY A 12 1.41 9.53 -2.83
N GLY A 13 2.07 9.88 -3.95
CA GLY A 13 3.38 9.36 -4.33
C GLY A 13 3.42 7.84 -4.48
N VAL A 14 4.55 7.21 -4.12
CA VAL A 14 4.68 5.73 -4.18
C VAL A 14 3.60 5.02 -3.35
N ALA A 15 3.14 5.62 -2.25
CA ALA A 15 2.12 5.03 -1.38
C ALA A 15 0.72 5.04 -2.00
N GLY A 16 0.47 5.90 -2.99
CA GLY A 16 -0.82 6.02 -3.67
C GLY A 16 -0.88 5.40 -5.06
N VAL A 17 0.15 4.65 -5.48
CA VAL A 17 0.20 3.98 -6.80
C VAL A 17 -1.03 3.10 -7.06
N ASP A 18 -1.58 2.45 -6.03
CA ASP A 18 -2.80 1.66 -6.14
C ASP A 18 -4.02 2.35 -5.51
N GLY A 19 -3.98 3.67 -5.40
CA GLY A 19 -5.00 4.48 -4.75
C GLY A 19 -4.85 4.59 -3.24
N MET A 20 -5.54 5.59 -2.69
CA MET A 20 -5.53 5.88 -1.25
C MET A 20 -6.90 5.63 -0.66
N LEU A 21 -7.00 4.68 0.27
CA LEU A 21 -8.21 4.44 1.03
C LEU A 21 -8.46 5.55 2.06
N SER A 22 -9.74 5.86 2.29
CA SER A 22 -10.17 6.65 3.45
C SER A 22 -10.01 5.84 4.74
N ALA A 23 -10.06 6.54 5.88
CA ALA A 23 -10.08 5.87 7.18
C ALA A 23 -11.31 4.97 7.33
N ASP A 24 -12.48 5.44 6.88
CA ASP A 24 -13.74 4.68 6.94
C ASP A 24 -13.65 3.38 6.13
N ALA A 25 -13.11 3.43 4.90
CA ALA A 25 -12.95 2.24 4.07
C ALA A 25 -12.01 1.20 4.72
N VAL A 26 -11.00 1.65 5.46
CA VAL A 26 -10.10 0.77 6.22
C VAL A 26 -10.82 0.17 7.43
N ALA A 27 -11.64 0.97 8.11
CA ALA A 27 -12.45 0.51 9.25
C ALA A 27 -13.48 -0.54 8.80
N ASP A 28 -14.13 -0.34 7.66
CA ASP A 28 -15.06 -1.30 7.08
C ASP A 28 -14.37 -2.63 6.74
N ALA A 29 -13.18 -2.56 6.13
CA ALA A 29 -12.38 -3.76 5.83
C ALA A 29 -11.95 -4.50 7.10
N ALA A 30 -11.56 -3.77 8.15
CA ALA A 30 -11.22 -4.34 9.46
C ALA A 30 -12.44 -5.02 10.10
N TRP A 31 -13.59 -4.36 10.11
CA TRP A 31 -14.83 -4.91 10.65
C TRP A 31 -15.25 -6.19 9.92
N ALA A 32 -15.24 -6.17 8.59
CA ALA A 32 -15.59 -7.33 7.77
C ALA A 32 -14.63 -8.52 8.04
N GLY A 33 -13.32 -8.27 8.13
CA GLY A 33 -12.36 -9.32 8.43
C GLY A 33 -12.52 -9.92 9.83
N LEU A 34 -12.85 -9.09 10.82
CA LEU A 34 -13.14 -9.55 12.18
C LEU A 34 -14.42 -10.40 12.23
N ALA A 35 -15.48 -9.99 11.54
CA ALA A 35 -16.73 -10.74 11.46
C ALA A 35 -16.56 -12.12 10.80
N GLU A 36 -15.52 -12.28 9.98
CA GLU A 36 -15.15 -13.53 9.30
C GLU A 36 -14.06 -14.32 10.05
N ASP A 37 -13.69 -13.92 11.27
CA ASP A 37 -12.59 -14.49 12.06
C ASP A 37 -11.24 -14.56 11.30
N ARG A 38 -11.00 -13.60 10.40
CA ARG A 38 -9.74 -13.49 9.66
C ARG A 38 -8.69 -12.74 10.46
N PHE A 39 -7.57 -13.40 10.71
CA PHE A 39 -6.43 -12.79 11.38
C PHE A 39 -5.71 -11.74 10.51
N LEU A 40 -5.40 -12.09 9.25
CA LEU A 40 -4.72 -11.18 8.33
C LEU A 40 -5.73 -10.44 7.47
N ILE A 41 -5.96 -9.17 7.80
CA ILE A 41 -6.84 -8.27 7.07
C ILE A 41 -6.01 -7.35 6.19
N LEU A 42 -6.24 -7.41 4.88
CA LEU A 42 -5.56 -6.57 3.89
C LEU A 42 -6.60 -5.69 3.19
N PRO A 43 -6.78 -4.42 3.64
CA PRO A 43 -7.70 -3.48 2.99
C PRO A 43 -7.36 -3.26 1.50
N HIS A 44 -6.08 -3.39 1.15
CA HIS A 44 -5.60 -3.47 -0.23
C HIS A 44 -5.22 -4.92 -0.55
N PRO A 45 -6.06 -5.69 -1.25
CA PRO A 45 -5.82 -7.12 -1.48
C PRO A 45 -4.51 -7.41 -2.24
N GLN A 46 -4.09 -6.51 -3.14
CA GLN A 46 -2.83 -6.63 -3.89
C GLN A 46 -1.58 -6.64 -3.01
N VAL A 47 -1.66 -6.16 -1.77
CA VAL A 47 -0.52 -6.17 -0.83
C VAL A 47 -0.08 -7.60 -0.49
N ALA A 48 -0.98 -8.59 -0.58
CA ALA A 48 -0.62 -10.00 -0.42
C ALA A 48 0.44 -10.43 -1.45
N ASP A 49 0.25 -10.03 -2.72
CA ASP A 49 1.19 -10.31 -3.79
C ASP A 49 2.51 -9.55 -3.59
N TYR A 50 2.45 -8.34 -3.01
CA TYR A 50 3.67 -7.57 -2.70
C TYR A 50 4.51 -8.25 -1.62
N ALA A 51 3.86 -8.75 -0.56
CA ALA A 51 4.53 -9.51 0.48
C ALA A 51 5.16 -10.78 -0.09
N ARG A 52 4.43 -11.52 -0.94
CA ARG A 52 4.94 -12.71 -1.62
C ARG A 52 6.16 -12.39 -2.49
N ARG A 53 6.04 -11.44 -3.42
CA ARG A 53 7.13 -11.04 -4.33
C ARG A 53 8.38 -10.56 -3.59
N ARG A 54 8.20 -9.82 -2.49
CA ARG A 54 9.32 -9.36 -1.64
C ARG A 54 10.06 -10.51 -0.97
N ALA A 55 9.35 -11.58 -0.63
CA ALA A 55 9.94 -12.76 0.01
C ALA A 55 10.59 -13.71 -1.01
N GLU A 56 10.04 -13.80 -2.23
CA GLU A 56 10.56 -14.68 -3.30
C GLU A 56 11.90 -14.20 -3.87
N ASP A 57 12.05 -12.90 -4.16
CA ASP A 57 13.28 -12.32 -4.71
C ASP A 57 13.44 -10.87 -4.21
N HIS A 58 14.24 -10.73 -3.15
CA HIS A 58 14.42 -9.45 -2.47
C HIS A 58 15.21 -8.45 -3.32
N ASP A 59 16.23 -8.89 -4.04
CA ASP A 59 17.07 -8.01 -4.87
C ASP A 59 16.28 -7.46 -6.06
N ARG A 60 15.42 -8.28 -6.67
CA ARG A 60 14.49 -7.82 -7.70
C ARG A 60 13.45 -6.88 -7.12
N TRP A 61 12.94 -7.15 -5.92
CA TRP A 61 12.00 -6.26 -5.24
C TRP A 61 12.62 -4.87 -5.01
N ILE A 62 13.82 -4.78 -4.44
CA ILE A 62 14.50 -3.50 -4.18
C ILE A 62 14.73 -2.72 -5.48
N ARG A 63 15.19 -3.39 -6.54
CA ARG A 63 15.33 -2.76 -7.87
C ARG A 63 13.99 -2.21 -8.40
N GLY A 64 12.89 -2.93 -8.17
CA GLY A 64 11.54 -2.45 -8.51
C GLY A 64 11.14 -1.22 -7.70
N MET A 65 11.39 -1.22 -6.39
CA MET A 65 11.07 -0.09 -5.51
C MET A 65 11.87 1.16 -5.85
N GLN A 66 13.15 1.03 -6.20
CA GLN A 66 13.98 2.14 -6.67
C GLN A 66 13.39 2.78 -7.94
N ARG A 67 12.94 1.97 -8.90
CA ARG A 67 12.29 2.46 -10.13
C ARG A 67 10.97 3.17 -9.84
N LEU A 68 10.16 2.65 -8.92
CA LEU A 68 8.92 3.29 -8.47
C LEU A 68 9.21 4.63 -7.80
N GLN A 69 10.21 4.70 -6.92
CA GLN A 69 10.62 5.94 -6.28
C GLN A 69 11.13 6.97 -7.29
N SER A 70 11.92 6.56 -8.29
CA SER A 70 12.37 7.49 -9.35
C SER A 70 11.21 8.04 -10.19
N ARG A 71 10.09 7.33 -10.27
CA ARG A 71 8.92 7.71 -11.07
C ARG A 71 7.87 8.51 -10.29
N PHE A 72 7.72 8.25 -8.99
CA PHE A 72 6.61 8.77 -8.16
C PHE A 72 7.07 9.41 -6.84
N GLY A 73 8.35 9.35 -6.52
CA GLY A 73 8.90 9.82 -5.24
C GLY A 73 9.37 11.26 -5.29
N ASP A 74 8.57 12.17 -5.86
CA ASP A 74 8.94 13.54 -6.23
C ASP A 74 10.05 14.17 -5.38
N LEU A 75 11.10 14.59 -6.09
CA LEU A 75 12.01 15.65 -5.71
C LEU A 75 11.53 16.95 -6.39
N THR A 76 10.35 17.46 -6.04
CA THR A 76 10.02 18.90 -6.13
C THR A 76 8.80 19.18 -5.27
#